data_AF-A0A2D9J2S7-F1
#
_entry.id   AF-A0A2D9J2S7-F1
#
_cell.length_a   1.000
_cell.length_b   1.000
_cell.length_c   1.000
_cell.angle_alpha   90.00
_cell.angle_beta   90.00
_cell.angle_gamma   90.00
#
_symmetry.space_group_name_H-M   'P 1'
#
loop_
_entity.id
_entity.type
_entity.pdbx_description
1 polymer ?
#
loop_
_entity_poly.entity_id
_entity_poly.type
_entity_poly.pdbx_seq_one_letter_code
_entity_poly.pdbx_strand_id
1 'polypeptide(L)'
;MALISMRQLLDYAAEHQFGVPAFNVNNLEQTRAIMEAAAHCDAPVIMQASAGARKYAGAPFLRAMMDAAATEFPDVPIVVHQDHGTSPSVCQRSIQLGFTSVMMDGSLGTDGKTPMDYDYNAQVTAQVVEMSHACGVSVEGE
;
A
#
# COMPACT_ATOMS: atom_id res chain seq x y z
N MET A 1 12.24 12.00 2.13
CA MET A 1 12.18 11.60 3.56
C MET A 1 11.85 10.11 3.66
N ALA A 2 11.91 9.47 4.82
CA ALA A 2 11.52 8.06 4.93
C ALA A 2 10.00 7.92 4.83
N LEU A 3 9.53 6.99 3.99
CA LEU A 3 8.12 6.58 3.96
C LEU A 3 7.72 5.99 5.31
N ILE A 4 6.45 6.15 5.71
CA ILE A 4 5.94 5.63 6.97
C ILE A 4 5.15 4.33 6.78
N SER A 5 5.01 3.56 7.85
CA SER A 5 4.15 2.37 7.85
C SER A 5 2.68 2.77 7.89
N MET A 6 1.81 1.98 7.25
CA MET A 6 0.36 2.23 7.32
C MET A 6 -0.16 2.08 8.74
N ARG A 7 0.42 1.17 9.53
CA ARG A 7 0.07 0.98 10.94
C ARG A 7 0.27 2.25 11.75
N GLN A 8 1.41 2.91 11.62
CA GLN A 8 1.67 4.18 12.31
C GLN A 8 0.63 5.24 11.95
N LEU A 9 0.29 5.35 10.66
CA LEU A 9 -0.67 6.33 10.17
C LEU A 9 -2.10 6.03 10.66
N LEU A 10 -2.55 4.78 10.60
CA LEU A 10 -3.89 4.40 11.02
C LEU A 10 -4.06 4.43 12.55
N ASP A 11 -3.02 4.12 13.32
CA ASP A 11 -3.02 4.31 14.78
C ASP A 11 -3.22 5.80 15.12
N TYR A 12 -2.46 6.69 14.49
CA TYR A 12 -2.62 8.14 14.66
C TYR A 12 -4.01 8.63 14.22
N ALA A 13 -4.53 8.11 13.11
CA ALA A 13 -5.87 8.45 12.63
C ALA A 13 -6.96 8.05 13.63
N ALA A 14 -6.83 6.88 14.27
CA ALA A 14 -7.75 6.42 15.30
C ALA A 14 -7.66 7.27 16.58
N GLU A 15 -6.44 7.59 17.03
CA GLU A 15 -6.19 8.44 18.21
C GLU A 15 -6.80 9.84 18.05
N HIS A 16 -6.79 10.37 16.82
CA HIS A 16 -7.28 11.71 16.49
C HIS A 16 -8.65 11.73 15.78
N GLN A 17 -9.32 10.57 15.69
CA GLN A 17 -10.67 10.41 15.16
C GLN A 17 -10.89 10.94 13.73
N PHE A 18 -10.00 10.61 12.80
CA PHE A 18 -10.15 10.93 11.39
C PHE A 18 -9.91 9.72 10.49
N GLY A 19 -10.27 9.85 9.21
CA GLY A 19 -10.01 8.86 8.18
C GLY A 19 -8.93 9.34 7.21
N VAL A 20 -8.13 8.42 6.69
CA VAL A 20 -7.10 8.71 5.69
C VAL A 20 -7.57 8.18 4.34
N PRO A 21 -7.66 9.02 3.29
CA PRO A 21 -7.97 8.53 1.97
C PRO A 21 -6.80 7.73 1.38
N ALA A 22 -7.11 6.57 0.81
CA ALA A 22 -6.18 5.77 0.02
C ALA A 22 -6.50 5.95 -1.48
N PHE A 23 -5.57 6.53 -2.22
CA PHE A 23 -5.77 6.86 -3.63
C PHE A 23 -4.96 5.92 -4.52
N ASN A 24 -5.63 5.30 -5.50
CA ASN A 24 -4.95 4.50 -6.51
C ASN A 24 -4.11 5.39 -7.44
N VAL A 25 -2.92 4.92 -7.79
CA VAL A 25 -1.98 5.66 -8.64
C VAL A 25 -1.49 4.79 -9.81
N ASN A 26 -1.53 5.36 -11.01
CA ASN A 26 -1.14 4.69 -12.26
C ASN A 26 -0.08 5.46 -13.06
N ASN A 27 0.04 6.78 -12.86
CA ASN A 27 0.92 7.64 -13.64
C ASN A 27 1.39 8.90 -12.86
N LEU A 28 2.17 9.74 -13.54
CA LEU A 28 2.74 10.97 -12.99
C LEU A 28 1.65 11.96 -12.56
N GLU A 29 0.68 12.22 -13.43
CA GLU A 29 -0.34 13.24 -13.24
C GLU A 29 -1.20 12.96 -12.01
N GLN A 30 -1.56 11.69 -11.79
CA GLN A 30 -2.28 11.26 -10.59
C GLN A 30 -1.41 11.41 -9.34
N THR A 31 -0.14 10.99 -9.42
CA THR A 31 0.81 11.13 -8.29
C THR A 31 0.91 12.59 -7.87
N ARG A 32 1.11 13.50 -8.83
CA ARG A 32 1.20 14.94 -8.57
C ARG A 32 -0.08 15.51 -7.97
N ALA A 33 -1.23 15.20 -8.56
CA ALA A 33 -2.51 15.71 -8.08
C ALA A 33 -2.78 15.31 -6.62
N ILE A 34 -2.47 14.06 -6.26
CA ILE A 34 -2.61 13.55 -4.90
C ILE A 34 -1.66 14.29 -3.94
N MET A 35 -0.39 14.42 -4.31
CA MET A 35 0.62 15.03 -3.45
C MET A 35 0.43 16.54 -3.27
N GLU A 36 0.04 17.25 -4.33
CA GLU A 36 -0.28 18.68 -4.28
C GLU A 36 -1.49 18.94 -3.39
N ALA A 37 -2.53 18.09 -3.45
CA ALA A 37 -3.68 18.17 -2.56
C ALA A 37 -3.31 17.85 -1.10
N ALA A 38 -2.52 16.80 -0.86
CA ALA A 38 -2.07 16.43 0.48
C ALA A 38 -1.23 17.56 1.13
N ALA A 39 -0.31 18.15 0.37
CA ALA A 39 0.50 19.27 0.82
C ALA A 39 -0.34 20.54 1.07
N HIS A 40 -1.33 20.83 0.22
CA HIS A 40 -2.21 21.98 0.41
C HIS A 40 -3.07 21.86 1.68
N CYS A 41 -3.47 20.64 2.03
CA CYS A 41 -4.32 20.35 3.18
C CYS A 41 -3.53 20.02 4.46
N ASP A 42 -2.19 20.02 4.42
CA ASP A 42 -1.32 19.55 5.51
C ASP A 42 -1.75 18.16 6.04
N ALA A 43 -1.98 17.23 5.10
CA ALA A 43 -2.59 15.94 5.37
C ALA A 43 -1.65 14.77 4.99
N PRO A 44 -1.64 13.67 5.77
CA PRO A 44 -0.98 12.44 5.37
C PRO A 44 -1.74 11.73 4.25
N VAL A 45 -1.06 10.88 3.50
CA VAL A 45 -1.67 10.18 2.35
C VAL A 45 -1.23 8.73 2.22
N ILE A 46 -2.17 7.88 1.79
CA ILE A 46 -1.91 6.51 1.34
C ILE A 46 -1.98 6.50 -0.18
N MET A 47 -0.84 6.25 -0.84
CA MET A 47 -0.78 6.01 -2.27
C MET A 47 -0.75 4.51 -2.53
N GLN A 48 -1.73 4.01 -3.28
CA GLN A 48 -1.88 2.57 -3.49
C GLN A 48 -1.80 2.13 -4.95
N ALA A 49 -1.18 0.97 -5.19
CA ALA A 49 -0.99 0.40 -6.52
C ALA A 49 -1.71 -0.95 -6.65
N SER A 50 -2.76 -0.97 -7.47
CA SER A 50 -3.52 -2.20 -7.77
C SER A 50 -2.78 -3.13 -8.74
N ALA A 51 -3.26 -4.37 -8.89
CA ALA A 51 -2.76 -5.29 -9.91
C ALA A 51 -2.81 -4.69 -11.32
N GLY A 52 -3.87 -3.92 -11.63
CA GLY A 52 -4.00 -3.21 -12.90
C GLY A 52 -2.93 -2.12 -13.08
N ALA A 53 -2.66 -1.33 -12.05
CA ALA A 53 -1.60 -0.33 -12.07
C ALA A 53 -0.23 -0.96 -12.31
N ARG A 54 0.07 -2.07 -11.61
CA ARG A 54 1.32 -2.83 -11.78
C ARG A 54 1.46 -3.37 -13.20
N LYS A 55 0.37 -3.83 -13.82
CA LYS A 55 0.37 -4.30 -15.23
C LYS A 55 0.56 -3.15 -16.23
N TYR A 56 -0.01 -1.98 -15.95
CA TYR A 56 0.06 -0.82 -16.83
C TYR A 56 1.42 -0.12 -16.77
N ALA A 57 1.83 0.33 -15.59
CA ALA A 57 3.03 1.14 -15.40
C ALA A 57 4.29 0.29 -15.15
N GLY A 58 4.12 -0.91 -14.61
CA GLY A 58 5.22 -1.69 -14.06
C GLY A 58 5.57 -1.25 -12.64
N ALA A 59 5.80 -2.23 -11.76
CA ALA A 59 6.09 -1.96 -10.36
C ALA A 59 7.33 -1.06 -10.10
N PRO A 60 8.43 -1.14 -10.89
CA PRO A 60 9.56 -0.22 -10.74
C PRO A 60 9.22 1.25 -11.04
N PHE A 61 8.36 1.52 -12.03
CA PHE A 61 7.93 2.89 -12.33
C PHE A 61 7.05 3.45 -11.23
N LEU A 62 6.09 2.67 -10.74
CA LEU A 62 5.25 3.07 -9.60
C LEU A 62 6.12 3.40 -8.39
N ARG A 63 7.10 2.55 -8.09
CA ARG A 63 8.04 2.82 -7.00
C ARG A 63 8.83 4.11 -7.20
N ALA A 64 9.44 4.28 -8.38
CA ALA A 64 10.24 5.47 -8.68
C ALA A 64 9.41 6.76 -8.61
N MET A 65 8.14 6.73 -9.03
CA MET A 65 7.23 7.87 -8.90
C MET A 65 6.93 8.21 -7.43
N MET A 66 6.72 7.20 -6.60
CA MET A 66 6.49 7.40 -5.16
C MET A 66 7.75 7.91 -4.43
N ASP A 67 8.95 7.46 -4.84
CA ASP A 67 10.22 8.00 -4.35
C ASP A 67 10.41 9.47 -4.77
N ALA A 68 10.05 9.81 -6.00
CA ALA A 68 10.08 11.19 -6.49
C ALA A 68 9.11 12.08 -5.69
N ALA A 69 7.89 11.61 -5.45
CA ALA A 69 6.92 12.30 -4.60
C ALA A 69 7.44 12.55 -3.17
N ALA A 70 8.03 11.54 -2.53
CA ALA A 70 8.61 11.66 -1.19
C ALA A 70 9.86 12.56 -1.13
N THR A 71 10.48 12.83 -2.28
CA THR A 71 11.60 13.77 -2.40
C THR A 71 11.11 15.20 -2.60
N GLU A 72 10.10 15.40 -3.44
CA GLU A 72 9.53 16.72 -3.73
C GLU A 72 8.69 17.28 -2.57
N PHE A 73 7.99 16.41 -1.84
CA PHE A 73 7.12 16.77 -0.72
C PHE A 73 7.64 16.16 0.59
N PRO A 74 8.81 16.62 1.10
CA PRO A 74 9.46 15.98 2.23
C PRO A 74 8.62 16.04 3.52
N ASP A 75 7.79 17.07 3.69
CA ASP A 75 7.01 17.29 4.91
C ASP A 75 5.69 16.51 4.95
N VAL A 76 5.27 15.88 3.83
CA VAL A 76 4.04 15.09 3.76
C VAL A 76 4.33 13.65 4.17
N PRO A 77 3.65 13.08 5.18
CA PRO A 77 3.78 11.66 5.51
C PRO A 77 3.11 10.79 4.44
N ILE A 78 3.88 9.88 3.84
CA ILE A 78 3.43 9.03 2.73
C ILE A 78 3.52 7.55 3.12
N VAL A 79 2.40 6.84 2.90
CA VAL A 79 2.34 5.38 2.86
C VAL A 79 2.30 4.92 1.39
N VAL A 80 3.06 3.88 1.08
CA VAL A 80 3.00 3.19 -0.21
C VAL A 80 2.42 1.80 -0.02
N HIS A 81 1.19 1.60 -0.52
CA HIS A 81 0.38 0.41 -0.27
C HIS A 81 0.18 -0.44 -1.53
N GLN A 82 0.33 -1.76 -1.39
CA GLN A 82 -0.01 -2.71 -2.46
C GLN A 82 -1.44 -3.17 -2.29
N ASP A 83 -2.30 -2.72 -3.21
CA ASP A 83 -3.72 -3.02 -3.23
C ASP A 83 -4.02 -4.37 -3.92
N HIS A 84 -4.97 -5.11 -3.36
CA HIS A 84 -5.44 -6.46 -3.73
C HIS A 84 -4.30 -7.43 -4.09
N GLY A 85 -3.50 -7.83 -3.10
CA GLY A 85 -2.50 -8.89 -3.26
C GLY A 85 -3.14 -10.27 -3.35
N THR A 86 -3.10 -10.88 -4.54
CA THR A 86 -3.74 -12.19 -4.79
C THR A 86 -2.92 -13.39 -4.31
N SER A 87 -1.70 -13.18 -3.82
CA SER A 87 -0.87 -14.25 -3.26
C SER A 87 0.22 -13.70 -2.33
N PRO A 88 0.74 -14.54 -1.41
CA PRO A 88 1.91 -14.18 -0.60
C PRO A 88 3.13 -13.77 -1.42
N SER A 89 3.35 -14.36 -2.61
CA SER A 89 4.47 -14.00 -3.49
C SER A 89 4.35 -12.60 -4.08
N VAL A 90 3.13 -12.13 -4.36
CA VAL A 90 2.86 -10.75 -4.79
C VAL A 90 3.20 -9.77 -3.66
N CYS A 91 2.72 -10.05 -2.44
CA CYS A 91 3.04 -9.26 -1.24
C CYS A 91 4.56 -9.20 -0.99
N GLN A 92 5.24 -10.35 -1.04
CA GLN A 92 6.69 -10.42 -0.88
C GLN A 92 7.42 -9.58 -1.93
N ARG A 93 6.97 -9.62 -3.18
CA ARG A 93 7.58 -8.82 -4.25
C ARG A 93 7.40 -7.32 -4.01
N SER A 94 6.25 -6.88 -3.51
CA SER A 94 6.02 -5.47 -3.19
C SER A 94 6.89 -5.00 -2.03
N ILE A 95 7.07 -5.83 -1.00
CA ILE A 95 8.02 -5.56 0.11
C ILE A 95 9.44 -5.38 -0.44
N GLN A 96 9.90 -6.26 -1.34
CA GLN A 96 11.23 -6.14 -1.98
C GLN A 96 11.39 -4.86 -2.81
N LEU A 97 10.29 -4.29 -3.30
CA LEU A 97 10.27 -3.03 -4.04
C LEU A 97 10.15 -1.81 -3.11
N GLY A 98 10.12 -2.00 -1.80
CA GLY A 98 10.10 -0.93 -0.80
C GLY A 98 8.71 -0.43 -0.41
N PHE A 99 7.64 -1.16 -0.75
CA PHE A 99 6.29 -0.84 -0.25
C PHE A 99 6.26 -0.88 1.28
N THR A 100 5.63 0.10 1.90
CA THR A 100 5.52 0.19 3.37
C THR A 100 4.24 -0.46 3.92
N SER A 101 3.35 -0.87 3.01
CA SER A 101 2.19 -1.68 3.34
C SER A 101 1.75 -2.57 2.18
N VAL A 102 1.15 -3.71 2.50
CA VAL A 102 0.57 -4.65 1.53
C VAL A 102 -0.80 -5.12 2.03
N MET A 103 -1.75 -5.30 1.10
CA MET A 103 -2.97 -6.06 1.33
C MET A 103 -2.76 -7.50 0.86
N MET A 104 -3.05 -8.48 1.72
CA MET A 104 -3.29 -9.86 1.32
C MET A 104 -4.80 -10.07 1.24
N ASP A 105 -5.33 -10.13 0.02
CA ASP A 105 -6.75 -10.38 -0.20
C ASP A 105 -6.96 -11.90 -0.21
N GLY A 106 -7.08 -12.47 1.00
CA GLY A 106 -7.26 -13.90 1.23
C GLY A 106 -8.70 -14.34 1.01
N SER A 107 -9.64 -13.40 0.94
CA SER A 107 -11.05 -13.63 0.60
C SER A 107 -11.23 -14.25 -0.78
N LEU A 108 -10.26 -14.03 -1.68
CA LEU A 108 -10.25 -14.54 -3.05
C LEU A 108 -9.05 -15.47 -3.30
N GLY A 109 -9.22 -16.39 -4.26
CA GLY A 109 -8.16 -17.23 -4.77
C GLY A 109 -7.13 -16.43 -5.57
N THR A 110 -6.06 -17.09 -6.01
CA THR A 110 -4.98 -16.43 -6.76
C THR A 110 -5.42 -15.87 -8.13
N ASP A 111 -6.60 -16.24 -8.61
CA ASP A 111 -7.27 -15.67 -9.78
C ASP A 111 -7.90 -14.29 -9.52
N GLY A 112 -7.98 -13.86 -8.26
CA GLY A 112 -8.60 -12.61 -7.82
C GLY A 112 -10.11 -12.57 -8.05
N LYS A 113 -10.79 -13.73 -8.10
CA LYS A 113 -12.23 -13.82 -8.42
C LYS A 113 -12.98 -14.90 -7.64
N THR A 114 -12.34 -16.02 -7.34
CA THR A 114 -13.00 -17.15 -6.69
C THR A 114 -13.00 -16.95 -5.17
N PRO A 115 -14.16 -16.86 -4.49
CA PRO A 115 -14.20 -16.75 -3.03
C PRO A 115 -13.59 -17.99 -2.35
N MET A 116 -12.82 -17.75 -1.29
CA MET A 116 -12.14 -18.79 -0.52
C MET A 116 -12.77 -18.96 0.86
N ASP A 117 -12.48 -20.08 1.51
CA ASP A 117 -12.92 -20.31 2.87
C ASP A 117 -12.05 -19.55 3.89
N TYR A 118 -12.55 -19.52 5.13
CA TYR A 118 -11.87 -18.82 6.23
C TYR A 118 -10.48 -19.39 6.50
N ASP A 119 -10.31 -20.71 6.44
CA ASP A 119 -9.04 -21.37 6.78
C ASP A 119 -7.96 -20.99 5.76
N TYR A 120 -8.30 -20.97 4.47
CA TYR A 120 -7.40 -20.46 3.43
C TYR A 120 -7.03 -19.00 3.70
N ASN A 121 -8.02 -18.13 3.90
CA ASN A 121 -7.80 -16.71 4.14
C ASN A 121 -6.87 -16.48 5.35
N ALA A 122 -7.22 -17.05 6.51
CA ALA A 122 -6.44 -16.93 7.73
C ALA A 122 -5.00 -17.43 7.54
N GLN A 123 -4.81 -18.53 6.81
CA GLN A 123 -3.49 -19.10 6.56
C GLN A 123 -2.61 -18.18 5.68
N VAL A 124 -3.11 -17.74 4.53
CA VAL A 124 -2.32 -16.90 3.60
C VAL A 124 -2.07 -15.51 4.18
N THR A 125 -3.05 -14.95 4.88
CA THR A 125 -2.93 -13.66 5.57
C THR A 125 -1.90 -13.74 6.70
N ALA A 126 -1.94 -14.80 7.53
CA ALA A 126 -0.94 -15.00 8.59
C ALA A 126 0.49 -15.14 8.04
N GLN A 127 0.66 -15.86 6.93
CA GLN A 127 1.95 -15.97 6.25
C GLN A 127 2.48 -14.60 5.80
N VAL A 128 1.61 -13.75 5.24
CA VAL A 128 1.99 -12.39 4.82
C VAL A 128 2.31 -11.50 6.01
N VAL A 129 1.53 -11.59 7.09
CA VAL A 129 1.79 -10.90 8.37
C VAL A 129 3.18 -11.24 8.90
N GLU A 130 3.54 -12.52 8.98
CA GLU A 130 4.83 -12.96 9.52
C GLU A 130 6.01 -12.32 8.75
N MET A 131 6.04 -12.43 7.43
CA MET A 131 7.14 -11.90 6.63
C MET A 131 7.14 -10.35 6.56
N SER A 132 5.97 -9.71 6.62
CA SER A 132 5.87 -8.24 6.53
C SER A 132 6.30 -7.59 7.84
N HIS A 133 5.84 -8.13 8.97
CA HIS A 133 6.19 -7.60 10.29
C HIS A 133 7.68 -7.77 10.61
N ALA A 134 8.33 -8.83 10.11
CA ALA A 134 9.79 -8.99 10.22
C ALA A 134 10.58 -7.83 9.58
N CYS A 135 9.97 -7.10 8.64
CA CYS A 135 10.58 -5.96 7.94
C CYS A 135 9.91 -4.61 8.26
N GLY A 136 8.99 -4.55 9.24
CA GLY A 136 8.27 -3.33 9.61
C GLY A 136 7.19 -2.87 8.61
N VAL A 137 6.77 -3.74 7.69
CA VAL A 137 5.72 -3.47 6.69
C VAL A 137 4.35 -3.81 7.26
N SER A 138 3.36 -2.93 7.06
CA SER A 138 1.99 -3.15 7.54
C SER A 138 1.20 -4.09 6.63
N VAL A 139 0.31 -4.88 7.20
CA VAL A 139 -0.57 -5.79 6.46
C VAL A 139 -2.04 -5.42 6.66
N GLU A 140 -2.75 -5.34 5.55
CA GLU A 140 -4.22 -5.36 5.49
C GLU A 140 -4.66 -6.74 5.02
N GLY A 141 -5.79 -7.22 5.53
CA GLY A 141 -6.37 -8.50 5.13
C GLY A 141 -7.88 -8.40 4.99
N GLU A 142 -8.41 -9.13 4.02
CA GLU A 142 -9.84 -9.33 3.77
C GLU A 142 -10.12 -10.82 3.61
#